data_AF-A0A233SPG8-F1
#
_entry.id   AF-A0A233SPG8-F1
#
_cell.length_a   1.000
_cell.length_b   1.000
_cell.length_c   1.000
_cell.angle_alpha   90.00
_cell.angle_beta   90.00
_cell.angle_gamma   90.00
#
_symmetry.space_group_name_H-M   'P 1'
#
loop_
_entity.id
_entity.type
_entity.pdbx_description
1 polymer ?
#
loop_
_entity_poly.entity_id
_entity_poly.type
_entity_poly.pdbx_seq_one_letter_code
_entity_poly.pdbx_strand_id
1 'polypeptide(L)'
;MPETAVVFERALDHALNSQQVLDALVRAKGVADREQLRTRAVRARAAITAAAAVEYQEYLRARSAVEGANREPVARVVPGWSAARAALRWVAAKRDRAGAGDVPADDVPDVTRAREAWELALLERGVVPFLLGRLEELLMGQRGGRAAR
;
A
#
# COMPACT_ATOMS: atom_id res chain seq x y z
N MET A 1 -9.37 -6.99 5.98
CA MET A 1 -8.00 -6.60 6.37
C MET A 1 -7.95 -5.11 6.71
N PRO A 2 -7.58 -4.72 7.95
CA PRO A 2 -7.61 -3.33 8.40
C PRO A 2 -6.52 -2.46 7.74
N GLU A 3 -5.32 -3.00 7.49
CA GLU A 3 -4.21 -2.24 6.87
C GLU A 3 -4.53 -1.79 5.43
N THR A 4 -5.08 -2.69 4.62
CA THR A 4 -5.59 -2.38 3.28
C THR A 4 -6.66 -1.28 3.32
N ALA A 5 -7.37 -1.08 4.44
CA ALA A 5 -8.40 -0.04 4.54
C ALA A 5 -7.76 1.32 4.76
N VAL A 6 -6.83 1.40 5.71
CA VAL A 6 -6.10 2.64 6.02
C VAL A 6 -5.25 3.10 4.84
N VAL A 7 -4.59 2.16 4.14
CA VAL A 7 -3.82 2.47 2.93
C VAL A 7 -4.74 2.95 1.80
N PHE A 8 -5.87 2.28 1.60
CA PHE A 8 -6.86 2.70 0.60
C PHE A 8 -7.41 4.11 0.89
N GLU A 9 -7.82 4.40 2.12
CA GLU A 9 -8.35 5.74 2.47
C GLU A 9 -7.30 6.82 2.24
N ARG A 10 -6.03 6.59 2.63
CA ARG A 10 -4.94 7.52 2.37
C ARG A 10 -4.70 7.74 0.88
N ALA A 11 -4.69 6.67 0.08
CA ALA A 11 -4.55 6.78 -1.37
C ALA A 11 -5.74 7.51 -2.01
N LEU A 12 -6.96 7.25 -1.54
CA LEU A 12 -8.17 7.95 -1.96
C LEU A 12 -8.12 9.44 -1.65
N ASP A 13 -7.72 9.80 -0.42
CA ASP A 13 -7.56 11.19 -0.01
C ASP A 13 -6.47 11.89 -0.80
N HIS A 14 -5.34 11.23 -1.06
CA HIS A 14 -4.29 11.77 -1.91
C HIS A 14 -4.79 12.03 -3.34
N ALA A 15 -5.45 11.05 -3.96
CA ALA A 15 -5.98 11.17 -5.32
C ALA A 15 -7.06 12.25 -5.44
N LEU A 16 -8.00 12.34 -4.49
CA LEU A 16 -9.04 13.38 -4.47
C LEU A 16 -8.49 14.80 -4.31
N ASN A 17 -7.27 14.96 -3.78
CA ASN A 17 -6.56 16.23 -3.67
C ASN A 17 -5.56 16.49 -4.81
N SER A 18 -5.42 15.56 -5.76
CA SER A 18 -4.52 15.75 -6.90
C SER A 18 -5.05 16.82 -7.85
N GLN A 19 -4.16 17.63 -8.44
CA GLN A 19 -4.54 18.67 -9.40
C GLN A 19 -5.35 18.10 -10.57
N GLN A 20 -4.97 16.92 -11.06
CA GLN A 20 -5.68 16.25 -12.14
C GLN A 20 -7.15 15.95 -11.83
N VAL A 21 -7.45 15.45 -10.63
CA VAL A 21 -8.82 15.16 -10.20
C VAL A 21 -9.59 16.44 -9.89
N LEU A 22 -8.94 17.43 -9.27
CA LEU A 22 -9.55 18.74 -9.00
C LEU A 22 -9.94 19.46 -10.30
N ASP A 23 -9.07 19.47 -11.31
CA ASP A 23 -9.36 20.05 -12.62
C ASP A 23 -10.53 19.34 -13.32
N ALA A 24 -10.58 18.01 -13.20
CA ALA A 24 -11.68 17.22 -13.76
C ALA A 24 -13.02 17.49 -13.05
N LEU A 25 -13.01 17.65 -11.73
CA LEU A 25 -14.16 18.09 -10.93
C LEU A 25 -14.64 19.49 -11.35
N VAL A 26 -13.73 20.44 -11.53
CA VAL A 26 -14.04 21.80 -12.00
C VAL A 26 -14.72 21.75 -13.38
N ARG A 27 -14.22 20.91 -14.30
CA ARG A 27 -14.86 20.70 -15.61
C ARG A 27 -16.25 20.06 -15.50
N ALA A 28 -16.46 19.19 -14.52
CA ALA A 28 -17.72 18.49 -14.27
C ALA A 28 -18.72 19.27 -13.39
N LYS A 29 -18.51 20.58 -13.20
CA LYS A 29 -19.27 21.43 -12.27
C LYS A 29 -20.78 21.15 -12.32
N GLY A 30 -21.34 20.78 -11.17
CA GLY A 30 -22.78 20.53 -10.98
C GLY A 30 -23.27 19.12 -11.33
N VAL A 31 -22.40 18.24 -11.84
CA VAL A 31 -22.75 16.84 -12.18
C VAL A 31 -22.18 15.84 -11.17
N ALA A 32 -20.99 16.15 -10.64
CA ALA A 32 -20.29 15.32 -9.67
C ALA A 32 -19.76 16.21 -8.54
N ASP A 33 -19.89 15.73 -7.30
CA ASP A 33 -19.21 16.31 -6.15
C ASP A 33 -18.14 15.35 -5.60
N ARG A 34 -17.13 15.92 -4.93
CA ARG A 34 -16.03 15.20 -4.31
C ARG A 34 -16.54 14.18 -3.28
N GLU A 35 -17.55 14.52 -2.49
CA GLU A 35 -18.12 13.60 -1.50
C GLU A 35 -18.80 12.39 -2.17
N GLN A 36 -19.49 12.62 -3.29
CA GLN A 36 -20.10 11.56 -4.07
C GLN A 36 -19.05 10.63 -4.68
N LEU A 37 -17.94 11.18 -5.21
CA LEU A 37 -16.82 10.38 -5.70
C LEU A 37 -16.19 9.53 -4.59
N ARG A 38 -15.96 10.12 -3.40
CA ARG A 38 -15.45 9.39 -2.23
C ARG A 38 -16.37 8.21 -1.90
N THR A 39 -17.67 8.48 -1.79
CA THR A 39 -18.67 7.45 -1.46
C THR A 39 -18.67 6.31 -2.49
N ARG A 40 -18.60 6.64 -3.78
CA ARG A 40 -18.53 5.64 -4.85
C ARG A 40 -17.24 4.81 -4.78
N ALA A 41 -16.10 5.45 -4.53
CA ALA A 41 -14.82 4.76 -4.38
C ALA A 41 -14.81 3.82 -3.18
N VAL A 42 -15.30 4.25 -2.01
CA VAL A 42 -15.41 3.41 -0.81
C VAL A 42 -16.29 2.18 -1.07
N ARG A 43 -17.42 2.34 -1.77
CA ARG A 43 -18.27 1.20 -2.18
C ARG A 43 -17.58 0.25 -3.16
N ALA A 44 -16.77 0.79 -4.06
CA ALA A 44 -16.02 0.02 -5.07
C ALA A 44 -14.67 -0.51 -4.57
N ARG A 45 -14.36 -0.34 -3.28
CA ARG A 45 -13.02 -0.62 -2.71
C ARG A 45 -12.46 -1.98 -3.09
N ALA A 46 -13.28 -3.04 -3.07
CA ALA A 46 -12.82 -4.38 -3.43
C ALA A 46 -12.27 -4.45 -4.87
N ALA A 47 -13.00 -3.88 -5.83
CA ALA A 47 -12.59 -3.83 -7.23
C ALA A 47 -11.33 -2.96 -7.42
N ILE A 48 -11.24 -1.84 -6.71
CA ILE A 48 -10.07 -0.95 -6.77
C ILE A 48 -8.82 -1.65 -6.21
N THR A 49 -8.92 -2.30 -5.04
CA THR A 49 -7.78 -2.97 -4.41
C THR A 49 -7.30 -4.18 -5.20
N ALA A 50 -8.16 -4.81 -6.01
CA ALA A 50 -7.79 -5.92 -6.88
C ALA A 50 -6.74 -5.52 -7.93
N ALA A 51 -6.71 -4.24 -8.36
CA ALA A 51 -5.72 -3.74 -9.31
C ALA A 51 -4.28 -3.84 -8.79
N ALA A 52 -4.08 -3.83 -7.47
CA ALA A 52 -2.78 -3.92 -6.80
C ALA A 52 -2.60 -5.25 -6.04
N ALA A 53 -3.36 -6.29 -6.42
CA ALA A 53 -3.35 -7.57 -5.71
C ALA A 53 -1.97 -8.23 -5.76
N VAL A 54 -1.26 -8.15 -6.88
CA VAL A 54 0.07 -8.76 -7.05
C VAL A 54 1.07 -8.16 -6.07
N GLU A 55 1.15 -6.83 -6.00
CA GLU A 55 2.06 -6.12 -5.11
C GLU A 55 1.69 -6.32 -3.64
N TYR A 56 0.39 -6.42 -3.34
CA TYR A 56 -0.05 -6.76 -1.99
C TYR A 56 0.42 -8.16 -1.58
N GLN A 57 0.39 -9.15 -2.48
CA GLN A 57 0.93 -10.48 -2.18
C GLN A 57 2.45 -10.45 -1.96
N GLU A 58 3.20 -9.68 -2.74
CA GLU A 58 4.65 -9.52 -2.54
C GLU A 58 4.97 -8.80 -1.22
N TYR A 59 4.19 -7.79 -0.85
CA TYR A 59 4.29 -7.15 0.47
C TYR A 59 4.04 -8.15 1.62
N LEU A 60 2.99 -8.97 1.51
CA LEU A 60 2.68 -10.00 2.51
C LEU A 60 3.80 -11.05 2.59
N ARG A 61 4.34 -11.48 1.45
CA ARG A 61 5.48 -12.42 1.39
C ARG A 61 6.69 -11.82 2.11
N ALA A 62 7.06 -10.59 1.78
CA ALA A 62 8.18 -9.89 2.41
C ALA A 62 7.98 -9.77 3.93
N ARG A 63 6.78 -9.35 4.36
CA ARG A 63 6.46 -9.19 5.78
C ARG A 63 6.54 -10.52 6.54
N SER A 64 6.04 -11.59 5.94
CA SER A 64 6.05 -12.93 6.55
C SER A 64 7.46 -13.48 6.76
N ALA A 65 8.39 -13.18 5.84
CA ALA A 65 9.79 -13.60 5.95
C ALA A 65 10.48 -12.91 7.14
N VAL A 66 10.25 -11.60 7.32
CA VAL A 66 10.78 -10.85 8.47
C VAL A 66 10.15 -11.31 9.78
N GLU A 67 8.84 -11.54 9.80
CA GLU A 67 8.16 -12.10 10.98
C GLU A 67 8.68 -13.50 11.33
N GLY A 68 8.96 -14.35 10.33
CA GLY A 68 9.55 -15.68 10.50
C GLY A 68 10.97 -15.63 11.05
N ALA A 69 11.83 -14.78 10.49
CA ALA A 69 13.20 -14.57 10.97
C ALA A 69 13.23 -14.06 12.43
N ASN A 70 12.28 -13.20 12.81
CA ASN A 70 12.17 -12.72 14.20
C ASN A 70 11.49 -13.73 15.15
N ARG A 71 10.73 -14.69 14.61
CA ARG A 71 10.06 -15.78 15.34
C ARG A 71 10.93 -17.02 15.53
N GLU A 72 12.20 -17.01 15.13
CA GLU A 72 13.17 -18.06 15.44
C GLU A 72 13.94 -17.72 16.75
N PRO A 73 13.43 -18.03 17.96
CA PRO A 73 14.25 -18.06 19.16
C PRO A 73 14.93 -19.42 19.26
N VAL A 74 16.25 -19.49 19.02
CA VAL A 74 17.21 -20.43 19.65
C VAL A 74 16.71 -21.86 19.94
N ALA A 75 15.94 -22.49 19.05
CA ALA A 75 15.44 -23.84 19.22
C ALA A 75 16.42 -24.88 18.64
N ARG A 76 17.70 -24.73 19.01
CA ARG A 76 18.65 -25.83 19.09
C ARG A 76 19.70 -25.54 20.16
N VAL A 77 19.24 -25.24 21.37
CA VAL A 77 20.07 -25.44 22.56
C VAL A 77 20.27 -26.95 22.68
N VAL A 78 21.45 -27.39 22.24
CA VAL A 78 22.02 -28.67 22.62
C VAL A 78 22.05 -28.70 24.16
N PRO A 79 21.52 -29.72 24.85
CA PRO A 79 21.57 -29.75 26.30
C PRO A 79 23.03 -29.97 26.72
N GLY A 80 23.65 -28.94 27.30
CA GLY A 80 25.02 -29.06 27.80
C GLY A 80 25.77 -27.74 27.97
N TRP A 81 25.27 -26.85 28.81
CA TRP A 81 26.00 -26.04 29.81
C TRP A 81 25.25 -24.74 30.11
N SER A 82 24.99 -24.50 31.38
CA SER A 82 24.40 -23.24 31.86
C SER A 82 25.44 -22.13 31.84
N ALA A 83 25.12 -20.97 31.26
CA ALA A 83 25.25 -19.66 31.93
C ALA A 83 24.91 -18.45 31.02
N ALA A 84 24.05 -17.59 31.57
CA ALA A 84 24.09 -16.12 31.51
C ALA A 84 23.50 -15.35 30.31
N ARG A 85 22.28 -14.84 30.57
CA ARG A 85 21.72 -13.51 30.22
C ARG A 85 21.56 -13.17 28.73
N ALA A 86 20.43 -13.60 28.18
CA ALA A 86 19.75 -12.84 27.14
C ALA A 86 19.14 -11.52 27.69
N ALA A 87 19.08 -10.52 26.81
CA ALA A 87 18.25 -9.31 26.82
C ALA A 87 18.72 -8.09 27.65
N LEU A 88 19.41 -7.15 27.00
CA LEU A 88 18.90 -5.78 26.75
C LEU A 88 19.81 -5.03 25.75
N ARG A 89 19.19 -4.22 24.88
CA ARG A 89 19.77 -3.04 24.19
C ARG A 89 20.36 -3.23 22.79
N TRP A 90 19.50 -3.53 21.80
CA TRP A 90 19.74 -3.13 20.41
C TRP A 90 19.10 -1.77 20.12
N VAL A 91 19.71 -0.72 20.66
CA VAL A 91 19.60 0.64 20.10
C VAL A 91 21.01 1.24 20.21
N ALA A 92 21.56 1.63 19.06
CA ALA A 92 22.87 2.28 18.84
C ALA A 92 24.13 1.40 18.86
N ALA A 93 24.42 0.71 17.74
CA ALA A 93 25.80 0.40 17.32
C ALA A 93 25.85 0.06 15.82
N LYS A 94 25.68 1.08 14.97
CA LYS A 94 26.03 1.02 13.55
C LYS A 94 27.46 1.55 13.37
N ARG A 95 28.47 0.76 13.74
CA ARG A 95 29.86 0.81 13.23
C ARG A 95 30.73 -0.16 14.04
N ASP A 96 30.78 -1.39 13.58
CA ASP A 96 32.01 -2.20 13.42
C ASP A 96 31.62 -3.66 13.31
N ARG A 97 31.64 -4.17 12.08
CA ARG A 97 31.78 -5.59 11.82
C ARG A 97 32.65 -5.76 10.59
N ALA A 98 33.96 -5.68 10.80
CA ALA A 98 34.90 -6.41 9.98
C ALA A 98 34.75 -7.90 10.33
N GLY A 99 34.38 -8.71 9.32
CA GLY A 99 34.67 -10.14 9.24
C GLY A 99 33.99 -11.09 10.23
N ALA A 100 32.86 -11.67 9.83
CA ALA A 100 32.58 -13.11 9.95
C ALA A 100 31.17 -13.44 9.41
N GLY A 101 31.12 -14.18 8.31
CA GLY A 101 29.90 -14.78 7.75
C GLY A 101 29.19 -13.92 6.71
N ASP A 102 29.58 -14.08 5.45
CA ASP A 102 28.82 -13.62 4.29
C ASP A 102 27.58 -14.51 4.15
N VAL A 103 26.53 -14.19 4.90
CA VAL A 103 25.17 -14.47 4.43
C VAL A 103 24.90 -13.37 3.41
N PRO A 104 24.68 -13.68 2.13
CA PRO A 104 24.32 -12.65 1.16
C PRO A 104 23.10 -11.92 1.73
N ALA A 105 23.27 -10.62 2.00
CA ALA A 105 22.19 -9.76 2.48
C ALA A 105 21.03 -9.64 1.46
N ASP A 106 21.18 -10.27 0.29
CA ASP A 106 20.23 -10.32 -0.80
C ASP A 106 18.97 -11.16 -0.52
N ASP A 107 18.93 -11.97 0.55
CA ASP A 107 17.77 -12.84 0.86
C ASP A 107 16.74 -12.25 1.83
N VAL A 108 16.98 -11.07 2.42
CA VAL A 108 15.95 -10.42 3.26
C VAL A 108 15.06 -9.56 2.37
N PRO A 109 13.80 -9.98 2.10
CA PRO A 109 12.92 -9.20 1.26
C PRO A 109 12.63 -7.83 1.90
N ASP A 110 12.82 -6.77 1.12
CA ASP A 110 12.62 -5.39 1.56
C ASP A 110 11.12 -5.08 1.72
N VAL A 111 10.62 -5.24 2.95
CA VAL A 111 9.23 -4.96 3.33
C VAL A 111 8.83 -3.52 3.03
N THR A 112 9.76 -2.56 3.20
CA THR A 112 9.48 -1.14 2.95
C THR A 112 9.26 -0.91 1.47
N ARG A 113 10.18 -1.40 0.62
CA ARG A 113 10.03 -1.29 -0.84
C ARG A 113 8.80 -2.02 -1.36
N ALA A 114 8.51 -3.22 -0.86
CA ALA A 114 7.32 -3.97 -1.26
C ALA A 114 6.03 -3.23 -0.86
N ARG A 115 6.02 -2.59 0.32
CA ARG A 115 4.94 -1.72 0.77
C ARG A 115 4.76 -0.51 -0.14
N GLU A 116 5.84 0.21 -0.44
CA GLU A 116 5.80 1.37 -1.33
C GLU A 116 5.29 1.01 -2.73
N ALA A 117 5.75 -0.12 -3.29
CA ALA A 117 5.29 -0.62 -4.57
C ALA A 117 3.77 -0.91 -4.55
N TRP A 118 3.27 -1.53 -3.48
CA TRP A 118 1.85 -1.77 -3.30
C TRP A 118 1.03 -0.47 -3.14
N GLU A 119 1.50 0.48 -2.34
CA GLU A 119 0.84 1.77 -2.14
C GLU A 119 0.77 2.59 -3.44
N LEU A 120 1.86 2.61 -4.21
CA LEU A 120 1.93 3.27 -5.52
C LEU A 120 1.01 2.59 -6.54
N ALA A 121 1.06 1.26 -6.63
CA ALA A 121 0.17 0.47 -7.47
C ALA A 121 -1.31 0.76 -7.20
N LEU A 122 -1.69 0.82 -5.92
CA LEU A 122 -3.06 1.11 -5.52
C LEU A 122 -3.49 2.51 -5.96
N LEU A 123 -2.60 3.50 -5.85
CA LEU A 123 -2.88 4.86 -6.27
C LEU A 123 -3.00 4.97 -7.80
N GLU A 124 -1.98 4.53 -8.54
CA GLU A 124 -1.83 4.76 -9.98
C GLU A 124 -2.71 3.85 -10.84
N ARG A 125 -2.92 2.59 -10.43
CA ARG A 125 -3.69 1.61 -11.20
C ARG A 125 -5.08 1.35 -10.64
N GLY A 126 -5.31 1.68 -9.37
CA GLY A 126 -6.60 1.51 -8.70
C GLY A 126 -7.39 2.81 -8.62
N VAL A 127 -6.98 3.69 -7.70
CA VAL A 127 -7.77 4.84 -7.26
C VAL A 127 -7.90 5.90 -8.35
N VAL A 128 -6.78 6.37 -8.92
CA VAL A 128 -6.80 7.46 -9.92
C VAL A 128 -7.61 7.07 -11.17
N PRO A 129 -7.40 5.89 -11.80
CA PRO A 129 -8.19 5.49 -12.96
C PRO A 129 -9.68 5.36 -12.64
N PHE A 130 -10.02 4.85 -11.46
CA PHE A 130 -11.42 4.76 -11.04
C PHE A 130 -12.07 6.14 -10.93
N LEU A 131 -11.42 7.11 -10.27
CA LEU A 131 -11.96 8.46 -10.11
C LEU A 131 -12.13 9.18 -11.45
N LEU A 132 -11.12 9.10 -12.32
CA LEU A 132 -11.19 9.72 -13.65
C LEU A 132 -12.25 9.08 -14.52
N GLY A 133 -12.36 7.75 -14.53
CA GLY A 133 -13.40 7.03 -15.26
C GLY A 133 -14.82 7.39 -14.78
N ARG A 134 -15.04 7.53 -13.47
CA ARG A 134 -16.34 7.97 -12.92
C ARG A 134 -16.68 9.41 -13.32
N LEU A 135 -15.70 10.31 -13.34
CA LEU A 135 -15.89 11.68 -13.79
C LEU A 135 -16.20 11.75 -15.28
N GLU A 136 -15.51 10.95 -16.09
CA GLU A 136 -15.75 10.85 -17.53
C GLU A 136 -17.16 10.32 -17.84
N GLU A 137 -17.58 9.23 -17.19
CA GLU A 137 -18.95 8.69 -17.33
C GLU A 137 -20.02 9.76 -17.05
N LEU A 138 -19.82 10.57 -16.00
CA LEU A 138 -20.74 11.65 -15.62
C LEU A 138 -20.74 12.79 -16.65
N LEU A 139 -19.57 13.19 -17.14
CA LEU A 139 -19.43 14.20 -18.19
C LEU A 139 -20.10 13.75 -19.50
N MET A 140 -19.94 12.49 -19.87
CA MET A 140 -20.56 11.92 -21.07
C MET A 140 -22.09 11.86 -20.94
N GLY A 141 -22.61 11.48 -19.76
CA GLY A 141 -24.04 11.54 -19.46
C GLY A 141 -24.63 12.95 -19.61
N GLN A 142 -23.89 14.00 -19.20
CA GLN A 142 -24.33 15.39 -19.35
C GLN A 142 -24.36 15.83 -20.82
N ARG A 143 -23.37 15.45 -21.63
CA ARG A 143 -23.33 15.78 -23.06
C ARG A 143 -24.50 15.16 -23.83
N GLY A 144 -24.81 13.89 -23.56
CA GLY A 144 -25.95 13.21 -24.16
C GLY A 144 -27.29 13.87 -23.83
N GLY A 145 -27.48 14.32 -22.58
CA GLY A 145 -28.71 15.02 -22.17
C GLY A 145 -28.87 16.43 -22.76
N ARG A 146 -27.78 17.10 -23.18
CA ARG A 146 -27.81 18.41 -23.83
C ARG A 146 -28.15 18.33 -25.32
N ALA A 147 -27.70 17.28 -26.01
CA ALA A 147 -27.94 17.10 -27.45
C ALA A 147 -29.38 16.64 -27.76
N ALA A 148 -30.10 16.14 -26.75
CA ALA A 148 -31.47 15.64 -26.88
C ALA A 148 -32.56 16.66 -26.51
N ARG A 149 -32.21 17.93 -26.28
CA ARG A 149 -33.14 19.05 -26.00
C ARG A 149 -33.09 20.06 -27.13
#